data_AF-C9MWU9-F1
#
_entry.id   AF-C9MWU9-F1
#
_cell.length_a   1.000
_cell.length_b   1.000
_cell.length_c   1.000
_cell.angle_alpha   90.00
_cell.angle_beta   90.00
_cell.angle_gamma   90.00
#
_symmetry.space_group_name_H-M   'P 1'
#
loop_
_entity.id
_entity.type
_entity.pdbx_description
1 polymer ?
#
loop_
_entity_poly.entity_id
_entity_poly.type
_entity_poly.pdbx_seq_one_letter_code
_entity_poly.pdbx_strand_id
1 'polypeptide(L)'
;MYDETIYNDYLDIIKKKADFEVIEKLLKTLNSEDIYSFLSSQNLKFETLDNSVINKERKKLENLHNNISSAKYKLYSQIEDMVNNDEEKQKYDKYLKYSKVMKELNYVKIYKNGTVGIKPVQNIKKILGNEKEATNIFIGFCEENNIAYNLSDNSDTAIADTLDDENENFKITSDNKQTNYMIRYAVALAVFTLGVFIINTYFIGI
;
A
#
# COMPACT_ATOMS: atom_id res chain seq x y z
N MET A 1 -12.64 7.72 -18.68
CA MET A 1 -13.52 8.21 -17.61
C MET A 1 -12.99 7.65 -16.29
N TYR A 2 -13.09 8.43 -15.21
CA TYR A 2 -12.73 7.96 -13.87
C TYR A 2 -13.66 6.82 -13.43
N ASP A 3 -13.11 5.85 -12.71
CA ASP A 3 -13.70 4.60 -12.26
C ASP A 3 -13.30 4.39 -10.80
N GLU A 4 -14.18 4.84 -9.89
CA GLU A 4 -13.95 4.83 -8.44
C GLU A 4 -13.71 3.42 -7.89
N THR A 5 -14.25 2.38 -8.55
CA THR A 5 -14.07 0.99 -8.13
C THR A 5 -12.59 0.59 -8.13
N ILE A 6 -11.82 1.06 -9.12
CA ILE A 6 -10.39 0.78 -9.22
C ILE A 6 -9.62 1.44 -8.08
N TYR A 7 -10.00 2.66 -7.70
CA TYR A 7 -9.35 3.34 -6.57
C TYR A 7 -9.69 2.67 -5.24
N ASN A 8 -10.94 2.23 -5.04
CA ASN A 8 -11.34 1.51 -3.84
C ASN A 8 -10.64 0.15 -3.72
N ASP A 9 -10.49 -0.59 -4.81
CA ASP A 9 -9.71 -1.83 -4.84
C ASP A 9 -8.25 -1.60 -4.42
N TYR A 10 -7.65 -0.51 -4.89
CA TYR A 10 -6.32 -0.07 -4.45
C TYR A 10 -6.27 0.21 -2.95
N LEU A 11 -7.22 0.99 -2.42
CA LEU A 11 -7.29 1.31 -1.00
C LEU A 11 -7.41 0.04 -0.14
N ASP A 12 -8.21 -0.92 -0.56
CA ASP A 12 -8.39 -2.18 0.16
C ASP A 12 -7.12 -3.04 0.19
N ILE A 13 -6.31 -3.00 -0.86
CA ILE A 13 -4.99 -3.65 -0.87
C ILE A 13 -4.05 -2.96 0.14
N ILE A 14 -4.03 -1.63 0.15
CA ILE A 14 -3.15 -0.89 1.06
C ILE A 14 -3.58 -1.03 2.52
N LYS A 15 -4.89 -1.14 2.81
CA LYS A 15 -5.38 -1.41 4.17
C LYS A 15 -4.85 -2.74 4.73
N LYS A 16 -4.63 -3.74 3.87
CA LYS A 16 -4.00 -5.02 4.25
C LYS A 16 -2.51 -4.91 4.59
N LYS A 17 -1.92 -3.72 4.53
CA LYS A 17 -0.57 -3.46 5.06
C LYS A 17 -0.39 -3.99 6.49
N ALA A 18 -1.42 -3.92 7.33
CA ALA A 18 -1.38 -4.44 8.69
C ALA A 18 -1.00 -5.92 8.74
N ASP A 19 -1.40 -6.72 7.75
CA ASP A 19 -1.09 -8.15 7.65
C ASP A 19 0.42 -8.39 7.47
N PHE A 20 1.15 -7.40 6.93
CA PHE A 20 2.58 -7.49 6.63
C PHE A 20 3.48 -6.70 7.58
N GLU A 21 2.92 -6.05 8.62
CA GLU A 21 3.69 -5.22 9.56
C GLU A 21 4.80 -6.01 10.27
N VAL A 22 4.55 -7.28 10.59
CA VAL A 22 5.55 -8.17 11.19
C VAL A 22 6.72 -8.38 10.24
N ILE A 23 6.45 -8.67 8.96
CA ILE A 23 7.47 -8.85 7.93
C ILE A 23 8.27 -7.56 7.73
N GLU A 24 7.61 -6.39 7.66
CA GLU A 24 8.30 -5.10 7.52
C GLU A 24 9.28 -4.82 8.67
N LYS A 25 8.87 -5.07 9.92
CA LYS A 25 9.73 -4.89 11.09
C LYS A 25 10.95 -5.82 11.06
N LEU A 26 10.75 -7.07 10.64
CA LEU A 26 11.84 -8.04 10.49
C LEU A 26 12.81 -7.58 9.40
N LEU A 27 12.32 -7.22 8.22
CA LEU A 27 13.12 -6.72 7.10
C LEU A 27 13.92 -5.47 7.46
N LYS A 28 13.31 -4.53 8.18
CA LYS A 28 14.00 -3.33 8.69
C LYS A 28 15.15 -3.69 9.63
N THR A 29 14.95 -4.66 10.53
CA THR A 29 16.01 -5.16 11.42
C THR A 29 17.17 -5.80 10.63
N LEU A 30 16.86 -6.37 9.47
CA LEU A 30 17.81 -7.04 8.58
C LEU A 30 18.38 -6.12 7.49
N ASN A 31 18.05 -4.82 7.53
CA ASN A 31 18.41 -3.84 6.50
C ASN A 31 18.11 -4.34 5.06
N SER A 32 16.95 -4.94 4.86
CA SER A 32 16.49 -5.48 3.58
C SER A 32 15.22 -4.76 3.14
N GLU A 33 15.10 -4.44 1.84
CA GLU A 33 13.93 -3.72 1.30
C GLU A 33 12.66 -4.58 1.34
N ASP A 34 12.77 -5.82 0.86
CA ASP A 34 11.67 -6.78 0.77
C ASP A 34 12.20 -8.22 0.95
N ILE A 35 11.28 -9.21 0.97
CA ILE A 35 11.63 -10.63 1.09
C ILE A 35 12.57 -11.07 -0.04
N TYR A 36 12.38 -10.56 -1.26
CA TYR A 36 13.19 -10.94 -2.42
C TYR A 36 14.62 -10.44 -2.31
N SER A 37 14.79 -9.20 -1.84
CA SER A 37 16.09 -8.58 -1.56
C SER A 37 16.80 -9.31 -0.42
N PHE A 38 16.06 -9.66 0.64
CA PHE A 38 16.58 -10.49 1.72
C PHE A 38 17.07 -11.84 1.19
N LEU A 39 16.25 -12.59 0.46
CA LEU A 39 16.64 -13.89 -0.10
C LEU A 39 17.86 -13.77 -1.01
N SER A 40 17.88 -12.76 -1.89
CA SER A 40 19.01 -12.50 -2.78
C SER A 40 20.31 -12.26 -2.02
N SER A 41 20.26 -11.51 -0.91
CA SER A 41 21.42 -11.29 -0.03
C SER A 41 21.94 -12.57 0.63
N GLN A 42 21.11 -13.62 0.71
CA GLN A 42 21.48 -14.95 1.19
C GLN A 42 21.84 -15.92 0.05
N ASN A 43 21.94 -15.44 -1.19
CA ASN A 43 22.11 -16.23 -2.41
C ASN A 43 20.97 -17.23 -2.65
N LEU A 44 19.75 -16.84 -2.30
CA LEU A 44 18.53 -17.64 -2.47
C LEU A 44 17.57 -16.94 -3.43
N LYS A 45 16.69 -17.72 -4.03
CA LYS A 45 15.61 -17.25 -4.89
C LYS A 45 14.31 -17.91 -4.47
N PHE A 46 13.23 -17.15 -4.45
CA PHE A 46 11.93 -17.65 -4.00
C PHE A 46 11.45 -18.80 -4.90
N GLU A 47 11.72 -18.74 -6.20
CA GLU A 47 11.29 -19.73 -7.21
C GLU A 47 11.89 -21.12 -7.00
N THR A 48 13.04 -21.19 -6.32
CA THR A 48 13.75 -22.44 -6.03
C THR A 48 13.68 -22.81 -4.55
N LEU A 49 12.93 -22.04 -3.75
CA LEU A 49 12.83 -22.26 -2.32
C LEU A 49 11.88 -23.43 -2.06
N ASP A 50 12.29 -24.31 -1.16
CA ASP A 50 11.43 -25.34 -0.58
C ASP A 50 11.68 -25.43 0.93
N ASN A 51 10.83 -26.18 1.63
CA ASN A 51 10.94 -26.34 3.08
C ASN A 51 12.29 -26.94 3.50
N SER A 52 12.94 -27.74 2.65
CA SER A 52 14.25 -28.34 2.97
C SER A 52 15.35 -27.28 2.99
N VAL A 53 15.35 -26.36 2.03
CA VAL A 53 16.26 -25.23 1.94
C VAL A 53 16.04 -24.28 3.11
N ILE A 54 14.78 -23.92 3.40
CA ILE A 54 14.44 -23.03 4.52
C ILE A 54 14.90 -23.63 5.86
N ASN A 55 14.62 -24.90 6.09
CA ASN A 55 15.03 -25.58 7.32
C ASN A 55 16.55 -25.65 7.46
N LYS A 56 17.28 -25.84 6.35
CA LYS A 56 18.74 -25.78 6.35
C LYS A 56 19.25 -24.40 6.76
N GLU A 57 18.65 -23.32 6.26
CA GLU A 57 19.05 -21.96 6.64
C GLU A 57 18.72 -21.63 8.09
N ARG A 58 17.55 -22.04 8.60
CA ARG A 58 17.16 -21.85 10.01
C ARG A 58 18.11 -22.56 10.98
N LYS A 59 18.53 -23.79 10.67
CA LYS A 59 19.48 -24.55 11.49
C LYS A 59 20.82 -23.84 11.70
N LYS A 60 21.27 -23.04 10.73
CA LYS A 60 22.51 -22.24 10.88
C LYS A 60 22.39 -21.16 11.97
N LEU A 61 21.16 -20.82 12.37
CA LEU A 61 20.85 -19.73 13.30
C LEU A 61 20.57 -20.21 14.73
N GLU A 62 20.33 -21.50 14.95
CA GLU A 62 19.83 -22.05 16.24
C GLU A 62 20.72 -21.71 17.44
N ASN A 63 22.04 -21.64 17.23
CA ASN A 63 23.02 -21.34 18.29
C ASN A 63 23.45 -19.86 18.31
N LEU A 64 22.86 -19.00 17.48
CA LEU A 64 23.22 -17.59 17.38
C LEU A 64 22.19 -16.73 18.12
N HIS A 65 22.50 -16.40 19.36
CA HIS A 65 21.61 -15.61 20.22
C HIS A 65 21.84 -14.10 20.05
N ASN A 66 21.42 -13.57 18.90
CA ASN A 66 21.37 -12.12 18.65
C ASN A 66 20.11 -11.72 17.88
N ASN A 67 19.79 -10.42 17.92
CA ASN A 67 18.58 -9.86 17.31
C ASN A 67 18.50 -10.15 15.80
N ILE A 68 19.64 -10.08 15.10
CA ILE A 68 19.70 -10.35 13.65
C ILE A 68 19.34 -11.80 13.35
N SER A 69 19.92 -12.75 14.08
CA SER A 69 19.68 -14.19 13.88
C SER A 69 18.24 -14.57 14.23
N SER A 70 17.69 -13.98 15.31
CA SER A 70 16.28 -14.11 15.67
C SER A 70 15.36 -13.57 14.58
N ALA A 71 15.67 -12.38 14.03
CA ALA A 71 14.88 -11.79 12.95
C ALA A 71 14.93 -12.63 11.67
N LYS A 72 16.11 -13.12 11.27
CA LYS A 72 16.25 -14.03 10.12
C LYS A 72 15.43 -15.30 10.32
N TYR A 73 15.49 -15.92 11.49
CA TYR A 73 14.76 -17.14 11.79
C TYR A 73 13.24 -16.94 11.64
N LYS A 74 12.71 -15.86 12.22
CA LYS A 74 11.29 -15.51 12.10
C LYS A 74 10.88 -15.20 10.66
N LEU A 75 11.72 -14.46 9.93
CA LEU A 75 11.45 -14.14 8.52
C LEU A 75 11.42 -15.41 7.67
N TYR A 76 12.33 -16.37 7.91
CA TYR A 76 12.27 -17.67 7.25
C TYR A 76 10.99 -18.45 7.55
N SER A 77 10.43 -18.37 8.76
CA SER A 77 9.12 -18.97 9.05
C SER A 77 7.99 -18.31 8.25
N GLN A 78 8.00 -16.98 8.12
CA GLN A 78 7.01 -16.28 7.29
C GLN A 78 7.14 -16.66 5.80
N ILE A 79 8.37 -16.83 5.31
CA ILE A 79 8.64 -17.28 3.95
C ILE A 79 8.19 -18.73 3.75
N GLU A 80 8.39 -19.59 4.75
CA GLU A 80 7.89 -20.98 4.73
C GLU A 80 6.37 -21.02 4.57
N ASP A 81 5.63 -20.17 5.26
CA ASP A 81 4.18 -20.06 5.11
C ASP A 81 3.79 -19.70 3.67
N MET A 82 4.50 -18.75 3.04
CA MET A 82 4.27 -18.33 1.65
C MET A 82 4.68 -19.39 0.62
N VAL A 83 5.72 -20.19 0.91
CA VAL A 83 6.14 -21.31 0.04
C VAL A 83 5.10 -22.42 0.06
N ASN A 84 4.46 -22.65 1.22
CA ASN A 84 3.41 -23.66 1.36
C ASN A 84 2.01 -23.16 0.97
N ASN A 85 1.82 -21.85 0.79
CA ASN A 85 0.55 -21.24 0.45
C ASN A 85 0.69 -20.15 -0.63
N ASP A 86 0.35 -20.50 -1.87
CA ASP A 86 0.43 -19.59 -3.01
C ASP A 86 -0.47 -18.36 -2.86
N GLU A 87 -1.60 -18.46 -2.15
CA GLU A 87 -2.46 -17.29 -1.89
C GLU A 87 -1.76 -16.25 -1.01
N GLU A 88 -1.02 -16.68 0.02
CA GLU A 88 -0.26 -15.76 0.89
C GLU A 88 0.88 -15.10 0.13
N LYS A 89 1.57 -15.86 -0.72
CA LYS A 89 2.58 -15.30 -1.64
C LYS A 89 1.96 -14.24 -2.55
N GLN A 90 0.84 -14.55 -3.21
CA GLN A 90 0.16 -13.62 -4.10
C GLN A 90 -0.31 -12.35 -3.38
N LYS A 91 -0.82 -12.47 -2.15
CA LYS A 91 -1.18 -11.32 -1.31
C LYS A 91 0.04 -10.43 -1.04
N TYR A 92 1.17 -11.02 -0.67
CA TYR A 92 2.41 -10.28 -0.43
C TYR A 92 2.94 -9.60 -1.71
N ASP A 93 2.93 -10.30 -2.84
CA ASP A 93 3.38 -9.74 -4.12
C ASP A 93 2.52 -8.56 -4.56
N LYS A 94 1.20 -8.69 -4.40
CA LYS A 94 0.26 -7.59 -4.63
C LYS A 94 0.57 -6.44 -3.70
N TYR A 95 0.70 -6.70 -2.40
CA TYR A 95 1.05 -5.68 -1.41
C TYR A 95 2.35 -4.92 -1.78
N LEU A 96 3.41 -5.64 -2.12
CA LEU A 96 4.70 -5.04 -2.49
C LEU A 96 4.57 -4.15 -3.72
N LYS A 97 3.85 -4.61 -4.75
CA LYS A 97 3.60 -3.86 -5.99
C LYS A 97 2.86 -2.55 -5.71
N TYR A 98 1.76 -2.57 -4.95
CA TYR A 98 0.99 -1.36 -4.66
C TYR A 98 1.62 -0.47 -3.58
N SER A 99 2.50 -1.01 -2.73
CA SER A 99 3.32 -0.20 -1.83
C SER A 99 4.27 0.71 -2.59
N LYS A 100 4.82 0.26 -3.73
CA LYS A 100 5.62 1.12 -4.63
C LYS A 100 4.76 2.25 -5.22
N VAL A 101 3.51 1.96 -5.61
CA VAL A 101 2.55 2.99 -6.04
C VAL A 101 2.27 4.00 -4.92
N MET A 102 2.09 3.53 -3.68
CA MET A 102 1.88 4.42 -2.53
C MET A 102 3.07 5.37 -2.30
N LYS A 103 4.31 4.91 -2.50
CA LYS A 103 5.50 5.78 -2.41
C LYS A 103 5.44 6.92 -3.44
N GLU A 104 5.12 6.61 -4.70
CA GLU A 104 4.95 7.63 -5.77
C GLU A 104 3.85 8.65 -5.43
N LEU A 105 2.72 8.20 -4.88
CA LEU A 105 1.62 9.09 -4.50
C LEU A 105 1.95 9.96 -3.27
N ASN A 106 2.62 9.40 -2.27
CA ASN A 106 3.08 10.17 -1.11
C ASN A 106 4.06 11.28 -1.53
N TYR A 107 4.90 11.03 -2.52
CA TYR A 107 5.77 12.07 -3.09
C TYR A 107 4.95 13.25 -3.63
N VAL A 108 3.87 12.98 -4.36
CA VAL A 108 2.96 14.02 -4.86
C VAL A 108 2.37 14.85 -3.72
N LYS A 109 1.94 14.20 -2.64
CA LYS A 109 1.33 14.87 -1.48
C LYS A 109 2.31 15.78 -0.73
N ILE A 110 3.57 15.38 -0.61
CA ILE A 110 4.57 16.11 0.19
C ILE A 110 5.20 17.26 -0.62
N TYR A 111 5.51 17.02 -1.90
CA TYR A 111 6.44 17.89 -2.63
C TYR A 111 5.80 18.79 -3.69
N LYS A 112 4.49 18.67 -3.96
CA LYS A 112 3.84 19.53 -4.97
C LYS A 112 3.01 20.66 -4.38
N ASN A 113 3.57 21.86 -4.49
CA ASN A 113 2.87 23.12 -4.35
C ASN A 113 2.28 23.53 -5.71
N GLY A 114 1.07 23.07 -6.03
CA GLY A 114 0.37 23.46 -7.26
C GLY A 114 -0.26 22.29 -8.02
N THR A 115 -0.58 22.52 -9.29
CA THR A 115 -1.22 21.52 -10.16
C THR A 115 -0.24 20.41 -10.54
N VAL A 116 -0.65 19.16 -10.35
CA VAL A 116 0.14 17.97 -10.66
C VAL A 116 -0.10 17.54 -12.12
N GLY A 117 0.95 17.53 -12.93
CA GLY A 117 0.94 17.01 -14.30
C GLY A 117 0.91 15.47 -14.41
N ILE A 118 1.08 14.94 -15.62
CA ILE A 118 0.92 13.51 -15.94
C ILE A 118 2.04 12.58 -15.41
N LYS A 119 3.21 13.09 -15.03
CA LYS A 119 4.38 12.28 -14.66
C LYS A 119 4.12 11.19 -13.60
N PRO A 120 3.39 11.45 -12.48
CA PRO A 120 3.07 10.39 -11.52
C PRO A 120 2.27 9.25 -12.13
N VAL A 121 1.32 9.53 -13.04
CA VAL A 121 0.57 8.49 -13.77
C VAL A 121 1.52 7.62 -14.59
N GLN A 122 2.51 8.21 -15.26
CA GLN A 122 3.50 7.47 -16.03
C GLN A 122 4.37 6.58 -15.15
N ASN A 123 4.79 7.05 -13.97
CA ASN A 123 5.55 6.26 -13.00
C ASN A 123 4.71 5.10 -12.46
N ILE A 124 3.48 5.36 -12.05
CA ILE A 124 2.54 4.34 -11.57
C ILE A 124 2.25 3.31 -12.67
N LYS A 125 2.09 3.76 -13.93
CA LYS A 125 1.93 2.87 -15.09
C LYS A 125 3.12 1.94 -15.27
N LYS A 126 4.36 2.40 -15.07
CA LYS A 126 5.55 1.53 -15.13
C LYS A 126 5.53 0.44 -14.06
N ILE A 127 5.01 0.75 -12.86
CA ILE A 127 4.86 -0.22 -11.76
C ILE A 127 3.73 -1.20 -12.05
N LEU A 128 2.57 -0.70 -12.49
CA LEU A 128 1.36 -1.50 -12.64
C LEU A 128 1.28 -2.28 -13.95
N GLY A 129 1.86 -1.73 -15.02
CA GLY A 129 1.71 -2.22 -16.39
C GLY A 129 0.36 -1.87 -17.02
N ASN A 130 -0.49 -1.08 -16.34
CA ASN A 130 -1.85 -0.76 -16.77
C ASN A 130 -2.12 0.74 -16.65
N GLU A 131 -2.40 1.39 -17.79
CA GLU A 131 -2.64 2.83 -17.87
C GLU A 131 -4.00 3.24 -17.29
N LYS A 132 -5.05 2.44 -17.55
CA LYS A 132 -6.38 2.71 -16.99
C LYS A 132 -6.27 2.69 -15.47
N GLU A 133 -5.63 1.67 -14.92
CA GLU A 133 -5.47 1.50 -13.49
C GLU A 133 -4.63 2.64 -12.86
N ALA A 134 -3.47 2.93 -13.44
CA ALA A 134 -2.60 4.00 -12.97
C ALA A 134 -3.30 5.37 -12.94
N THR A 135 -4.03 5.69 -14.01
CA THR A 135 -4.79 6.95 -14.11
C THR A 135 -5.87 7.04 -13.03
N ASN A 136 -6.63 5.97 -12.85
CA ASN A 136 -7.73 5.97 -11.86
C ASN A 136 -7.22 6.05 -10.43
N ILE A 137 -6.15 5.33 -10.10
CA ILE A 137 -5.54 5.41 -8.77
C ILE A 137 -5.01 6.82 -8.49
N PHE A 138 -4.34 7.44 -9.46
CA PHE A 138 -3.83 8.80 -9.31
C PHE A 138 -4.95 9.84 -9.14
N ILE A 139 -6.01 9.76 -9.96
CA ILE A 139 -7.16 10.65 -9.87
C ILE A 139 -7.82 10.52 -8.50
N GLY A 140 -8.16 9.30 -8.08
CA GLY A 140 -8.81 9.05 -6.79
C GLY A 140 -7.98 9.57 -5.62
N PHE A 141 -6.65 9.37 -5.66
CA PHE A 141 -5.74 9.91 -4.65
C PHE A 141 -5.74 11.44 -4.60
N CYS A 142 -5.69 12.10 -5.77
CA CYS A 142 -5.71 13.56 -5.83
C CYS A 142 -7.05 14.13 -5.36
N GLU A 143 -8.16 13.53 -5.75
CA GLU A 143 -9.51 13.94 -5.32
C GLU A 143 -9.68 13.79 -3.81
N GLU A 144 -9.28 12.67 -3.21
CA GLU A 144 -9.37 12.44 -1.76
C GLU A 144 -8.52 13.45 -0.95
N ASN A 145 -7.38 13.86 -1.51
CA ASN A 145 -6.45 14.78 -0.87
C ASN A 145 -6.64 16.24 -1.29
N ASN A 146 -7.65 16.57 -2.10
CA ASN A 146 -7.88 17.91 -2.67
C ASN A 146 -6.66 18.49 -3.41
N ILE A 147 -5.94 17.65 -4.14
CA ILE A 147 -4.77 18.02 -4.95
C ILE A 147 -5.24 18.36 -6.36
N ALA A 148 -4.93 19.57 -6.84
CA ALA A 148 -5.21 19.95 -8.21
C ALA A 148 -4.32 19.16 -9.18
N TYR A 149 -4.88 18.66 -10.28
CA TYR A 149 -4.13 17.93 -11.30
C TYR A 149 -4.55 18.32 -12.73
N ASN A 150 -3.63 18.17 -13.67
CA ASN A 150 -3.89 18.38 -15.10
C ASN A 150 -3.16 17.30 -15.91
N LEU A 151 -3.90 16.30 -16.38
CA LEU A 151 -3.33 15.18 -17.14
C LEU A 151 -2.88 15.58 -18.56
N SER A 152 -3.29 16.75 -19.06
CA SER A 152 -2.78 17.29 -20.33
C SER A 152 -1.46 18.02 -20.15
N ASP A 153 -1.09 18.33 -18.90
CA ASP A 153 0.16 18.98 -18.57
C ASP A 153 1.30 17.96 -18.54
N ASN A 154 2.06 17.97 -19.63
CA ASN A 154 3.30 17.23 -19.76
C ASN A 154 4.53 18.12 -19.55
N SER A 155 4.36 19.32 -18.97
CA SER A 155 5.51 20.14 -18.61
C SER A 155 6.31 19.42 -17.55
N ASP A 156 7.58 19.16 -17.86
CA ASP A 156 8.61 18.74 -16.92
C ASP A 156 8.93 19.93 -16.00
N THR A 157 7.94 20.50 -15.32
CA THR A 157 8.22 21.39 -14.21
C THR A 157 8.84 20.52 -13.13
N ALA A 158 10.17 20.50 -13.16
CA ALA A 158 11.04 19.60 -12.46
C ALA A 158 10.50 19.34 -11.05
N ILE A 159 10.07 18.11 -10.83
CA ILE A 159 10.44 17.48 -9.57
C ILE A 159 11.95 17.55 -9.59
N ALA A 160 12.54 18.53 -8.91
CA ALA A 160 13.99 18.62 -8.81
C ALA A 160 14.48 17.26 -8.33
N ASP A 161 15.46 16.69 -9.02
CA ASP A 161 16.18 15.46 -8.67
C ASP A 161 17.02 15.66 -7.39
N THR A 162 16.44 16.26 -6.36
CA THR A 162 17.01 16.40 -5.03
C THR A 162 16.23 15.49 -4.11
N LEU A 163 16.64 14.23 -4.02
CA LEU A 163 17.52 13.76 -2.94
C LEU A 163 17.57 12.22 -2.97
N ASP A 164 18.74 11.69 -3.33
CA ASP A 164 19.27 10.51 -2.65
C ASP A 164 19.23 10.80 -1.14
N ASP A 165 18.52 9.99 -0.37
CA ASP A 165 19.01 9.37 0.86
C ASP A 165 17.84 8.78 1.67
N GLU A 166 17.89 7.46 1.79
CA GLU A 166 17.75 6.68 3.02
C GLU A 166 16.81 7.20 4.14
N ASN A 167 15.82 6.36 4.45
CA ASN A 167 15.33 6.14 5.82
C ASN A 167 14.45 7.25 6.46
N GLU A 168 13.31 7.60 5.84
CA GLU A 168 12.21 8.19 6.61
C GLU A 168 11.14 7.15 6.98
N ASN A 169 11.19 6.79 8.25
CA ASN A 169 10.29 5.92 8.98
C ASN A 169 8.86 6.50 8.94
N PHE A 170 8.03 6.03 8.01
CA PHE A 170 6.65 6.51 7.85
C PHE A 170 5.77 6.00 9.00
N LYS A 171 5.60 6.84 10.03
CA LYS A 171 4.54 6.68 11.01
C LYS A 171 3.23 7.07 10.32
N ILE A 172 2.40 6.09 10.00
CA ILE A 172 1.02 6.33 9.60
C ILE A 172 0.36 6.98 10.83
N THR A 173 0.26 8.31 10.86
CA THR A 173 -0.80 8.90 11.67
C THR A 173 -2.09 8.43 11.01
N SER A 174 -2.89 7.65 11.74
CA SER A 174 -4.28 7.40 11.37
C SER A 174 -4.98 8.76 11.46
N ASP A 175 -4.83 9.58 10.43
CA ASP A 175 -5.37 10.92 10.43
C ASP A 175 -6.90 10.80 10.51
N ASN A 176 -7.44 11.63 11.39
CA ASN A 176 -8.85 11.79 11.81
C ASN A 176 -9.87 12.00 10.65
N LYS A 177 -9.41 11.92 9.40
CA LYS A 177 -10.16 12.14 8.16
C LYS A 177 -10.99 10.92 7.75
N GLN A 178 -10.51 9.69 7.99
CA GLN A 178 -11.29 8.46 7.78
C GLN A 178 -12.52 8.42 8.72
N THR A 179 -12.33 8.89 9.96
CA THR A 179 -13.41 9.12 10.93
C THR A 179 -14.45 10.12 10.38
N ASN A 180 -13.98 11.17 9.71
CA ASN A 180 -14.84 12.21 9.14
C ASN A 180 -15.70 11.70 7.97
N TYR A 181 -15.20 10.76 7.16
CA TYR A 181 -15.99 10.12 6.09
C TYR A 181 -17.05 9.17 6.65
N MET A 182 -16.70 8.37 7.65
CA MET A 182 -17.66 7.50 8.36
C MET A 182 -18.74 8.32 9.08
N ILE A 183 -18.38 9.47 9.67
CA ILE A 183 -19.35 10.39 10.29
C ILE A 183 -20.27 11.02 9.24
N ARG A 184 -19.73 11.51 8.11
CA ARG A 184 -20.56 12.08 7.04
C ARG A 184 -21.53 11.05 6.44
N TYR A 185 -21.07 9.82 6.24
CA TYR A 185 -21.90 8.72 5.76
C TYR A 185 -23.00 8.31 6.77
N ALA A 186 -22.65 8.23 8.06
CA ALA A 186 -23.62 7.95 9.13
C ALA A 186 -24.67 9.07 9.28
N VAL A 187 -24.25 10.34 9.17
CA VAL A 187 -25.16 11.50 9.20
C VAL A 187 -26.10 11.48 7.99
N ALA A 188 -25.59 11.16 6.80
CA ALA A 188 -26.44 11.03 5.60
C ALA A 188 -27.49 9.92 5.75
N LEU A 189 -27.13 8.75 6.30
CA LEU A 189 -28.06 7.66 6.60
C LEU A 189 -29.11 8.05 7.65
N ALA A 190 -28.71 8.77 8.71
CA ALA A 190 -29.65 9.25 9.74
C ALA A 190 -30.66 10.26 9.17
N VAL A 191 -30.22 11.19 8.32
CA VAL A 191 -31.10 12.16 7.65
C VAL A 191 -32.05 11.46 6.67
N PHE A 192 -31.56 10.45 5.93
CA PHE A 192 -32.38 9.70 4.98
C PHE A 192 -33.47 8.87 5.70
N THR A 193 -33.12 8.20 6.80
CA THR A 193 -34.07 7.43 7.61
C THR A 193 -35.11 8.32 8.30
N LEU A 194 -34.72 9.47 8.85
CA LEU A 194 -35.66 10.45 9.42
C LEU A 194 -36.60 11.04 8.35
N GLY A 195 -36.08 11.34 7.16
CA GLY A 195 -36.90 11.82 6.04
C GLY A 195 -37.95 10.81 5.59
N VAL A 196 -37.57 9.53 5.47
CA VAL A 196 -38.51 8.43 5.15
C VAL A 196 -39.55 8.24 6.26
N PHE A 197 -39.17 8.38 7.53
CA PHE A 197 -40.09 8.24 8.67
C PHE A 197 -41.15 9.35 8.72
N ILE A 198 -40.78 10.60 8.39
CA ILE A 198 -41.70 11.75 8.34
C ILE A 198 -42.68 11.60 7.18
N ILE A 199 -42.25 11.11 6.01
CA ILE A 199 -43.13 10.88 4.86
C ILE A 199 -44.13 9.76 5.18
N ASN A 200 -43.69 8.68 5.83
CA ASN A 200 -44.56 7.54 6.14
C ASN A 200 -45.61 7.86 7.23
N THR A 201 -45.28 8.74 8.18
CA THR A 201 -46.26 9.21 9.19
C THR A 201 -47.27 10.19 8.62
N TYR A 202 -46.90 11.01 7.62
CA TYR A 202 -47.84 11.92 6.95
C TYR A 202 -48.79 11.22 5.96
N PHE A 203 -48.41 10.08 5.37
CA PHE A 203 -49.25 9.34 4.42
C PHE A 203 -50.16 8.27 5.04
N ILE A 204 -49.93 7.86 6.30
CA ILE A 204 -50.79 6.92 7.03
C ILE A 204 -51.82 7.66 7.92
N GLY A 205 -51.73 9.00 7.99
CA GLY A 205 -52.61 9.87 8.78
C GLY A 205 -53.58 10.72 7.97
N ILE A 206 -54.13 10.20 6.86
CA ILE A 206 -55.30 10.74 6.15
C ILE A 206 -56.21 9.54 5.81
#